data_AF-B7SPY6-F1
#
_entry.id   AF-B7SPY6-F1
#
_cell.length_a   1.000
_cell.length_b   1.000
_cell.length_c   1.000
_cell.angle_alpha   90.00
_cell.angle_beta   90.00
_cell.angle_gamma   90.00
#
_symmetry.space_group_name_H-M   'P 1'
#
loop_
_entity.id
_entity.type
_entity.pdbx_description
1 polymer ?
#
loop_
_entity_poly.entity_id
_entity_poly.type
_entity_poly.pdbx_seq_one_letter_code
_entity_poly.pdbx_strand_id
1 'polypeptide(L)'
;HSRLCMSSAVAGYTHSLGSDGPPCSYEDLDHCTVAFLIGTNTAECHPVLFQRLLKPKRKNPGSIKIVVVDPRRTDTAKAAHIHMPIAPGSDLALLHGIAHLVLRENGEDPAFIDDHTENYYAFFDFTTSWTPTRLARFCNIPQKRLREV
;
A
#
# COMPACT_ATOMS: atom_id res chain seq x y z
N HIS A 1 -21.32 -8.32 10.37
CA HIS A 1 -20.44 -8.00 9.23
C HIS A 1 -19.04 -7.49 9.63
N SER A 2 -18.85 -6.75 10.72
CA SER A 2 -17.50 -6.29 11.15
C SER A 2 -16.54 -7.39 11.64
N ARG A 3 -17.06 -8.49 12.20
CA ARG A 3 -16.25 -9.60 12.74
C ARG A 3 -15.40 -10.31 11.68
N LEU A 4 -15.92 -10.50 10.47
CA LEU A 4 -15.20 -11.18 9.39
C LEU A 4 -14.10 -10.32 8.77
N CYS A 5 -14.32 -8.99 8.68
CA CYS A 5 -13.33 -8.07 8.12
C CYS A 5 -12.14 -7.84 9.07
N MET A 6 -12.40 -7.77 10.38
CA MET A 6 -11.33 -7.62 11.37
C MET A 6 -10.60 -8.95 11.62
N SER A 7 -11.28 -10.10 11.57
CA SER A 7 -10.64 -11.40 11.84
C SER A 7 -9.54 -11.74 10.83
N SER A 8 -9.73 -11.42 9.54
CA SER A 8 -8.70 -11.65 8.52
C SER A 8 -7.50 -10.72 8.69
N ALA A 9 -7.74 -9.44 9.03
CA ALA A 9 -6.67 -8.49 9.30
C ALA A 9 -5.84 -8.88 10.54
N VAL A 10 -6.52 -9.28 11.62
CA VAL A 10 -5.86 -9.75 12.85
C VAL A 10 -5.00 -10.98 12.58
N ALA A 11 -5.52 -11.98 11.86
CA ALA A 11 -4.73 -13.15 11.46
C ALA A 11 -3.48 -12.74 10.67
N GLY A 12 -3.60 -11.79 9.72
CA GLY A 12 -2.47 -11.26 8.96
C GLY A 12 -1.41 -10.59 9.84
N TYR A 13 -1.83 -9.71 10.77
CA TYR A 13 -0.91 -9.07 11.73
C TYR A 13 -0.24 -10.06 12.67
N THR A 14 -0.96 -11.06 13.15
CA THR A 14 -0.41 -12.06 14.05
C THR A 14 0.64 -12.90 13.34
N HIS A 15 0.36 -13.34 12.10
CA HIS A 15 1.33 -14.12 11.32
C HIS A 15 2.55 -13.32 10.87
N SER A 16 2.37 -12.03 10.54
CA SER A 16 3.47 -11.24 9.94
C SER A 16 4.27 -10.45 10.97
N LEU A 17 3.63 -10.04 12.07
CA LEU A 17 4.19 -9.08 13.04
C LEU A 17 4.03 -9.53 14.50
N GLY A 18 3.38 -10.67 14.75
CA GLY A 18 3.07 -11.12 16.12
C GLY A 18 2.07 -10.25 16.88
N SER A 19 1.36 -9.34 16.20
CA SER A 19 0.42 -8.38 16.82
C SER A 19 -1.04 -8.81 16.64
N ASP A 20 -1.89 -8.52 17.61
CA ASP A 20 -3.35 -8.73 17.56
C ASP A 20 -4.12 -7.50 17.01
N GLY A 21 -3.40 -6.45 16.64
CA GLY A 21 -3.96 -5.22 16.05
C GLY A 21 -2.96 -4.45 15.18
N PRO A 22 -3.38 -3.33 14.57
CA PRO A 22 -2.49 -2.48 13.79
C PRO A 22 -1.32 -1.99 14.66
N PRO A 23 -0.06 -2.19 14.23
CA PRO A 23 1.11 -1.81 15.03
C PRO A 23 1.31 -0.29 15.11
N CYS A 24 0.77 0.45 14.14
CA CYS A 24 0.94 1.90 14.03
C CYS A 24 -0.06 2.66 14.89
N SER A 25 0.35 3.85 15.32
CA SER A 25 -0.47 4.84 16.00
C SER A 25 -0.99 5.90 15.03
N TYR A 26 -1.93 6.74 15.49
CA TYR A 26 -2.37 7.89 14.69
C TYR A 26 -1.33 9.00 14.58
N GLU A 27 -0.31 9.03 15.46
CA GLU A 27 0.77 10.02 15.41
C GLU A 27 1.71 9.77 14.23
N ASP A 28 1.87 8.50 13.82
CA ASP A 28 2.67 8.13 12.67
C ASP A 28 2.16 8.76 11.35
N LEU A 29 0.88 9.12 11.29
CA LEU A 29 0.29 9.84 10.15
C LEU A 29 0.91 11.24 9.95
N ASP A 30 1.43 11.86 11.01
CA ASP A 30 2.04 13.19 10.93
C ASP A 30 3.50 13.13 10.44
N HIS A 31 4.15 11.97 10.55
CA HIS A 31 5.54 11.73 10.13
C HIS A 31 5.65 11.04 8.76
N CYS A 32 4.52 10.56 8.23
CA CYS A 32 4.45 9.85 6.98
C CYS A 32 4.82 10.73 5.77
N THR A 33 5.79 10.27 4.98
CA THR A 33 6.18 10.89 3.70
C THR A 33 5.45 10.27 2.50
N VAL A 34 4.92 9.05 2.64
CA VAL A 34 4.14 8.35 1.61
C VAL A 34 2.95 7.63 2.24
N ALA A 35 1.73 8.11 1.95
CA ALA A 35 0.50 7.43 2.32
C ALA A 35 0.02 6.54 1.16
N PHE A 36 0.13 5.23 1.34
CA PHE A 36 -0.34 4.23 0.38
C PHE A 36 -1.69 3.64 0.84
N LEU A 37 -2.78 4.10 0.22
CA LEU A 37 -4.15 3.76 0.61
C LEU A 37 -4.74 2.75 -0.39
N ILE A 38 -4.97 1.51 0.04
CA ILE A 38 -5.55 0.45 -0.80
C ILE A 38 -6.91 0.04 -0.27
N GLY A 39 -7.92 -0.04 -1.15
CA GLY A 39 -9.23 -0.60 -0.81
C GLY A 39 -9.98 0.15 0.30
N THR A 40 -9.62 1.40 0.57
CA THR A 40 -10.17 2.21 1.66
C THR A 40 -10.69 3.55 1.16
N ASN A 41 -11.86 3.95 1.67
CA ASN A 41 -12.43 5.28 1.44
C ASN A 41 -12.37 6.12 2.72
N THR A 42 -11.16 6.47 3.15
CA THR A 42 -10.92 7.20 4.40
C THR A 42 -11.59 8.57 4.42
N ALA A 43 -11.83 9.22 3.28
CA ALA A 43 -12.57 10.48 3.21
C ALA A 43 -14.00 10.37 3.78
N GLU A 44 -14.69 9.26 3.53
CA GLU A 44 -16.05 9.01 4.01
C GLU A 44 -16.06 8.25 5.34
N CYS A 45 -15.25 7.19 5.45
CA CYS A 45 -15.29 6.31 6.62
C CYS A 45 -14.53 6.89 7.83
N HIS A 46 -13.50 7.70 7.60
CA HIS A 46 -12.62 8.22 8.65
C HIS A 46 -12.20 9.69 8.38
N PRO A 47 -13.17 10.62 8.25
CA PRO A 47 -12.91 11.99 7.78
C PRO A 47 -11.89 12.75 8.62
N VAL A 48 -11.84 12.52 9.95
CA VAL A 48 -10.85 13.16 10.84
C VAL A 48 -9.43 12.72 10.50
N LEU A 49 -9.19 11.42 10.32
CA LEU A 49 -7.88 10.88 9.93
C LEU A 49 -7.49 11.36 8.54
N PHE A 50 -8.45 11.44 7.63
CA PHE A 50 -8.21 11.94 6.28
C PHE A 50 -7.81 13.43 6.28
N GLN A 51 -8.46 14.27 7.10
CA GLN A 51 -8.02 15.67 7.25
C GLN A 51 -6.63 15.78 7.88
N ARG A 52 -6.27 14.87 8.81
CA ARG A 52 -4.92 14.81 9.40
C ARG A 52 -3.88 14.52 8.32
N LEU A 53 -4.11 13.55 7.45
CA LEU A 53 -3.25 13.25 6.28
C LEU A 53 -3.14 14.41 5.28
N LEU A 54 -4.22 15.16 5.05
CA LEU A 54 -4.21 16.31 4.14
C LEU A 54 -3.57 17.57 4.72
N LYS A 55 -3.46 17.67 6.05
CA LYS A 55 -2.94 18.87 6.72
C LYS A 55 -1.46 19.12 6.39
N PRO A 56 -0.53 18.14 6.47
CA PRO A 56 0.84 18.30 5.96
C PRO A 56 0.87 18.69 4.49
N LYS A 57 0.10 17.98 3.63
CA LYS A 57 0.01 18.27 2.20
C LYS A 57 -0.38 19.72 1.88
N ARG A 58 -1.33 20.30 2.64
CA ARG A 58 -1.77 21.69 2.47
C ARG A 58 -0.75 22.70 2.99
N LYS A 59 -0.09 22.39 4.10
CA LYS A 59 0.91 23.28 4.72
C LYS A 59 2.19 23.35 3.89
N ASN A 60 2.70 22.19 3.48
CA ASN A 60 3.95 22.03 2.76
C ASN A 60 3.71 21.13 1.53
N PRO A 61 3.33 21.69 0.37
CA PRO A 61 3.16 20.93 -0.85
C PRO A 61 4.43 20.12 -1.18
N GLY A 62 4.30 18.80 -1.20
CA GLY A 62 5.42 17.87 -1.41
C GLY A 62 5.94 17.16 -0.14
N SER A 63 5.48 17.54 1.06
CA SER A 63 5.87 16.84 2.30
C SER A 63 5.37 15.40 2.39
N ILE A 64 4.31 15.08 1.65
CA ILE A 64 3.69 13.76 1.61
C ILE A 64 3.21 13.44 0.19
N LYS A 65 3.53 12.23 -0.29
CA LYS A 65 2.93 11.64 -1.50
C LYS A 65 1.75 10.78 -1.07
N ILE A 66 0.63 10.88 -1.77
CA ILE A 66 -0.60 10.14 -1.44
C ILE A 66 -0.95 9.32 -2.67
N VAL A 67 -0.94 8.00 -2.52
CA VAL A 67 -1.29 7.05 -3.56
C VAL A 67 -2.55 6.32 -3.13
N VAL A 68 -3.56 6.31 -3.99
CA VAL A 68 -4.83 5.64 -3.73
C VAL A 68 -5.04 4.55 -4.77
N VAL A 69 -5.29 3.34 -4.29
CA VAL A 69 -5.60 2.15 -5.07
C VAL A 69 -7.04 1.76 -4.79
N ASP A 70 -7.93 2.18 -5.69
CA ASP A 70 -9.37 1.88 -5.61
C ASP A 70 -9.92 1.84 -7.04
N PRO A 71 -10.64 0.77 -7.45
CA PRO A 71 -11.30 0.72 -8.75
C PRO A 71 -12.24 1.91 -9.01
N ARG A 72 -12.81 2.49 -7.93
CA ARG A 72 -13.74 3.61 -7.97
C ARG A 72 -13.01 4.92 -7.72
N ARG A 73 -13.49 5.99 -8.36
CA ARG A 73 -12.97 7.34 -8.16
C ARG A 73 -13.68 8.05 -6.99
N THR A 74 -13.42 7.58 -5.77
CA THR A 74 -13.93 8.12 -4.50
C THR A 74 -13.36 9.50 -4.18
N ASP A 75 -13.89 10.19 -3.16
CA ASP A 75 -13.32 11.46 -2.70
C ASP A 75 -11.90 11.30 -2.14
N THR A 76 -11.60 10.13 -1.56
CA THR A 76 -10.23 9.74 -1.19
C THR A 76 -9.33 9.74 -2.43
N ALA A 77 -9.76 9.11 -3.52
CA ALA A 77 -9.00 9.07 -4.78
C ALA A 77 -8.84 10.46 -5.43
N LYS A 78 -9.83 11.34 -5.34
CA LYS A 78 -9.75 12.71 -5.88
C LYS A 78 -8.69 13.57 -5.19
N ALA A 79 -8.42 13.33 -3.90
CA ALA A 79 -7.40 14.07 -3.16
C ALA A 79 -5.98 13.47 -3.32
N ALA A 80 -5.85 12.31 -3.96
CA ALA A 80 -4.58 11.62 -4.13
C ALA A 80 -3.66 12.34 -5.14
N HIS A 81 -2.35 12.13 -5.02
CA HIS A 81 -1.40 12.50 -6.06
C HIS A 81 -1.43 11.47 -7.20
N ILE A 82 -1.60 10.20 -6.85
CA ILE A 82 -1.70 9.09 -7.79
C ILE A 82 -2.97 8.31 -7.45
N HIS A 83 -3.83 8.12 -8.44
CA HIS A 83 -4.97 7.22 -8.35
C HIS A 83 -4.77 6.05 -9.32
N MET A 84 -4.77 4.83 -8.78
CA MET A 84 -4.69 3.59 -9.52
C MET A 84 -6.05 2.86 -9.52
N PRO A 85 -6.80 2.94 -10.62
CA PRO A 85 -8.05 2.20 -10.78
C PRO A 85 -7.75 0.77 -11.23
N ILE A 86 -7.30 -0.07 -10.30
CA ILE A 86 -7.04 -1.48 -10.59
C ILE A 86 -8.34 -2.27 -10.77
N ALA A 87 -8.27 -3.43 -11.43
CA ALA A 87 -9.38 -4.38 -11.47
C ALA A 87 -9.75 -4.86 -10.05
N PRO A 88 -11.05 -5.04 -9.72
CA PRO A 88 -11.45 -5.59 -8.43
C PRO A 88 -10.80 -6.94 -8.14
N GLY A 89 -10.28 -7.14 -6.91
CA GLY A 89 -9.61 -8.37 -6.50
C GLY A 89 -8.18 -8.56 -7.03
N SER A 90 -7.59 -7.51 -7.62
CA SER A 90 -6.20 -7.54 -8.11
C SER A 90 -5.20 -6.82 -7.19
N ASP A 91 -5.61 -6.45 -5.98
CA ASP A 91 -4.80 -5.74 -4.99
C ASP A 91 -3.60 -6.56 -4.52
N LEU A 92 -3.76 -7.86 -4.24
CA LEU A 92 -2.64 -8.72 -3.88
C LEU A 92 -1.63 -8.86 -5.03
N ALA A 93 -2.11 -8.96 -6.27
CA ALA A 93 -1.24 -8.97 -7.44
C ALA A 93 -0.44 -7.67 -7.55
N LEU A 94 -1.10 -6.52 -7.34
CA LEU A 94 -0.45 -5.22 -7.27
C LEU A 94 0.66 -5.18 -6.23
N LEU A 95 0.39 -5.64 -5.01
CA LEU A 95 1.37 -5.67 -3.91
C LEU A 95 2.60 -6.53 -4.26
N HIS A 96 2.40 -7.74 -4.79
CA HIS A 96 3.52 -8.58 -5.23
C HIS A 96 4.34 -7.93 -6.35
N GLY A 97 3.66 -7.25 -7.26
CA GLY A 97 4.30 -6.53 -8.35
C GLY A 97 5.08 -5.30 -7.90
N ILE A 98 4.58 -4.56 -6.91
CA ILE A 98 5.31 -3.45 -6.28
C ILE A 98 6.54 -3.99 -5.56
N ALA A 99 6.41 -5.07 -4.79
CA ALA A 99 7.54 -5.73 -4.16
C ALA A 99 8.60 -6.15 -5.19
N HIS A 100 8.19 -6.76 -6.31
CA HIS A 100 9.10 -7.09 -7.41
C HIS A 100 9.86 -5.87 -7.95
N LEU A 101 9.18 -4.72 -8.12
CA LEU A 101 9.80 -3.50 -8.61
C LEU A 101 10.81 -2.92 -7.61
N VAL A 102 10.42 -2.83 -6.34
CA VAL A 102 11.30 -2.32 -5.26
C VAL A 102 12.56 -3.16 -5.15
N LEU A 103 12.43 -4.49 -5.10
CA LEU A 103 13.56 -5.42 -4.98
C LEU A 103 14.49 -5.39 -6.21
N ARG A 104 13.96 -5.07 -7.39
CA ARG A 104 14.79 -4.93 -8.60
C ARG A 104 15.55 -3.62 -8.68
N GLU A 105 15.08 -2.60 -7.98
CA GLU A 105 15.69 -1.27 -7.95
C GLU A 105 16.60 -1.07 -6.73
N ASN A 106 16.85 -2.13 -5.94
CA ASN A 106 17.57 -2.10 -4.66
C ASN A 106 16.95 -1.11 -3.65
N GLY A 107 15.61 -1.03 -3.63
CA GLY A 107 14.85 -0.14 -2.75
C GLY A 107 14.57 -0.73 -1.37
N GLU A 108 15.08 -1.92 -1.09
CA GLU A 108 15.00 -2.61 0.19
C GLU A 108 16.04 -2.12 1.22
N ASP A 109 15.83 -2.48 2.49
CA ASP A 109 16.82 -2.35 3.55
C ASP A 109 17.37 -3.75 3.88
N PRO A 110 18.58 -4.10 3.39
CA PRO A 110 19.15 -5.43 3.58
C PRO A 110 19.40 -5.77 5.05
N ALA A 111 19.78 -4.78 5.87
CA ALA A 111 20.08 -5.01 7.29
C ALA A 111 18.79 -5.33 8.05
N PHE A 112 17.72 -4.56 7.80
CA PHE A 112 16.41 -4.86 8.38
C PHE A 112 15.90 -6.25 7.97
N ILE A 113 16.07 -6.61 6.69
CA ILE A 113 15.63 -7.91 6.19
C ILE A 113 16.38 -9.05 6.89
N ASP A 114 17.71 -8.95 7.01
CA ASP A 114 18.54 -9.98 7.65
C ASP A 114 18.25 -10.11 9.15
N ASP A 115 18.09 -8.98 9.85
CA ASP A 115 17.93 -8.95 11.30
C ASP A 115 16.49 -9.22 11.79
N HIS A 116 15.48 -8.94 10.96
CA HIS A 116 14.07 -8.87 11.40
C HIS A 116 13.06 -9.64 10.53
N THR A 117 13.50 -10.39 9.52
CA THR A 117 12.58 -11.15 8.67
C THR A 117 13.04 -12.60 8.47
N GLU A 118 12.11 -13.45 8.02
CA GLU A 118 12.38 -14.83 7.65
C GLU A 118 11.86 -15.12 6.23
N ASN A 119 12.36 -16.18 5.60
CA ASN A 119 11.93 -16.64 4.27
C ASN A 119 12.10 -15.62 3.13
N TYR A 120 13.03 -14.66 3.26
CA TYR A 120 13.27 -13.62 2.26
C TYR A 120 13.56 -14.18 0.86
N TYR A 121 14.48 -15.15 0.72
CA TYR A 121 14.84 -15.70 -0.60
C TYR A 121 13.65 -16.36 -1.31
N ALA A 122 12.81 -17.11 -0.58
CA ALA A 122 11.61 -17.71 -1.15
C ALA A 122 10.61 -16.64 -1.61
N PHE A 123 10.47 -15.55 -0.85
CA PHE A 123 9.65 -14.41 -1.23
C PHE A 123 10.22 -13.67 -2.45
N PHE A 124 11.53 -13.43 -2.48
CA PHE A 124 12.24 -12.83 -3.62
C PHE A 124 11.98 -13.63 -4.90
N ASP A 125 12.23 -14.94 -4.87
CA ASP A 125 12.00 -15.84 -6.01
C ASP A 125 10.54 -15.79 -6.49
N PHE A 126 9.59 -15.80 -5.56
CA PHE A 126 8.17 -15.68 -5.88
C PHE A 126 7.85 -14.35 -6.59
N THR A 127 8.39 -13.23 -6.11
CA THR A 127 8.14 -11.90 -6.69
C THR A 127 8.70 -11.78 -8.10
N THR A 128 9.78 -12.50 -8.46
CA THR A 128 10.37 -12.46 -9.81
C THR A 128 9.37 -12.84 -10.92
N SER A 129 8.35 -13.63 -10.58
CA SER A 129 7.29 -14.04 -11.51
C SER A 129 6.28 -12.93 -11.82
N TRP A 130 6.27 -11.84 -11.05
CA TRP A 130 5.35 -10.68 -11.17
C TRP A 130 5.95 -9.56 -12.01
N THR A 131 6.33 -9.88 -13.25
CA THR A 131 6.86 -8.88 -14.19
C THR A 131 5.88 -7.73 -14.44
N PRO A 132 6.36 -6.52 -14.78
CA PRO A 132 5.49 -5.37 -15.03
C PRO A 132 4.41 -5.62 -16.10
N THR A 133 4.73 -6.43 -17.12
CA THR A 133 3.77 -6.82 -18.18
C THR A 133 2.66 -7.71 -17.63
N ARG A 134 3.01 -8.71 -16.81
CA ARG A 134 2.04 -9.59 -16.16
C ARG A 134 1.15 -8.80 -15.21
N LEU A 135 1.76 -7.91 -14.44
CA LEU A 135 1.08 -7.05 -13.47
C LEU A 135 0.07 -6.11 -14.14
N ALA A 136 0.50 -5.38 -15.17
CA ALA A 136 -0.34 -4.48 -15.94
C ALA A 136 -1.58 -5.20 -16.51
N ARG A 137 -1.40 -6.40 -17.03
CA ARG A 137 -2.50 -7.24 -17.54
C ARG A 137 -3.44 -7.67 -16.43
N PHE A 138 -2.92 -8.16 -15.31
CA PHE A 138 -3.73 -8.69 -14.22
C PHE A 138 -4.52 -7.59 -13.50
N CYS A 139 -3.88 -6.44 -13.26
CA CYS A 139 -4.51 -5.28 -12.63
C CYS A 139 -5.32 -4.41 -13.61
N ASN A 140 -5.31 -4.72 -14.92
CA ASN A 140 -5.94 -3.94 -15.99
C ASN A 140 -5.56 -2.45 -15.98
N ILE A 141 -4.27 -2.16 -15.84
CA ILE A 141 -3.72 -0.79 -15.85
C ILE A 141 -2.56 -0.66 -16.83
N PRO A 142 -2.32 0.53 -17.42
CA PRO A 142 -1.15 0.75 -18.27
C PRO A 142 0.14 0.52 -17.50
N GLN A 143 1.09 -0.22 -18.08
CA GLN A 143 2.37 -0.52 -17.44
C GLN A 143 3.13 0.74 -17.00
N LYS A 144 3.01 1.85 -17.74
CA LYS A 144 3.61 3.13 -17.37
C LYS A 144 3.18 3.61 -15.97
N ARG A 145 1.93 3.34 -15.57
CA ARG A 145 1.38 3.72 -14.26
C ARG A 145 2.06 2.99 -13.11
N LEU A 146 2.60 1.79 -13.35
CA LEU A 146 3.30 1.01 -12.32
C LEU A 146 4.59 1.68 -11.86
N ARG A 147 5.23 2.49 -12.72
CA ARG A 147 6.44 3.25 -12.37
C ARG A 147 6.16 4.58 -11.69
N GLU A 148 4.91 5.04 -11.71
CA GLU A 148 4.55 6.30 -11.05
C GLU A 148 4.40 6.13 -9.54
N VAL A 149 4.03 4.92 -9.12
CA VAL A 149 3.83 4.51 -7.72
C VAL A 149 5.15 4.50 -7.00
#